data_AF-A0A920LUL0-F1
#
_entry.id   AF-A0A920LUL0-F1
#
_cell.length_a   1.000
_cell.length_b   1.000
_cell.length_c   1.000
_cell.angle_alpha   90.00
_cell.angle_beta   90.00
_cell.angle_gamma   90.00
#
_symmetry.space_group_name_H-M   'P 1'
#
loop_
_entity.id
_entity.type
_entity.pdbx_description
1 polymer ?
#
loop_
_entity_poly.entity_id
_entity_poly.type
_entity_poly.pdbx_seq_one_letter_code
_entity_poly.pdbx_strand_id
1 'polypeptide(L)'
;MSKINTNMAGVTTLYHLRNKEEGMNKALERISSGLRLNHAVDDAAGASIVNRMTSQIKGLEAAIRNAADAISLTQTAEGAIEEVTRYSSQNA
;
A
#
# COMPACT_ATOMS: atom_id res chain seq x y z
N MET A 1 -0.95 -34.87 -48.10
CA MET A 1 -0.02 -35.38 -47.09
C MET A 1 -0.43 -34.87 -45.72
N SER A 2 -1.35 -35.57 -45.06
CA SER A 2 -1.64 -35.34 -43.63
C SER A 2 -0.44 -35.83 -42.84
N LYS A 3 0.18 -34.97 -42.01
CA LYS A 3 1.34 -35.35 -41.21
C LYS A 3 0.89 -36.31 -40.11
N ILE A 4 1.08 -37.60 -40.35
CA ILE A 4 0.76 -38.71 -39.42
C ILE A 4 1.54 -38.62 -38.09
N ASN A 5 2.60 -37.80 -38.03
CA ASN A 5 3.50 -37.70 -36.87
C ASN A 5 3.29 -36.48 -35.95
N THR A 6 2.31 -35.58 -36.21
CA THR A 6 2.04 -34.45 -35.30
C THR A 6 0.55 -34.17 -35.23
N ASN A 7 -0.04 -34.44 -34.05
CA ASN A 7 -1.44 -34.12 -33.78
C ASN A 7 -1.61 -32.60 -33.59
N MET A 8 -1.85 -31.87 -34.68
CA MET A 8 -2.05 -30.42 -34.66
C MET A 8 -3.23 -29.98 -33.78
N ALA A 9 -4.30 -30.79 -33.72
CA ALA A 9 -5.42 -30.51 -32.81
C ALA A 9 -4.95 -30.57 -31.36
N GLY A 10 -4.22 -31.63 -30.98
CA GLY A 10 -3.62 -31.81 -29.66
C GLY A 10 -2.62 -30.70 -29.28
N VAL A 11 -1.77 -30.28 -30.22
CA VAL A 11 -0.84 -29.14 -30.01
C VAL A 11 -1.60 -27.85 -29.76
N THR A 12 -2.72 -27.63 -30.47
CA THR A 12 -3.56 -26.44 -30.29
C THR A 12 -4.28 -26.47 -28.94
N THR A 13 -4.82 -27.62 -28.51
CA THR A 13 -5.40 -27.77 -27.18
C THR A 13 -4.36 -27.56 -26.08
N LEU A 14 -3.14 -28.08 -26.24
CA LEU A 14 -2.05 -27.87 -25.27
C LEU A 14 -1.63 -26.40 -25.20
N TYR A 15 -1.60 -25.69 -26.33
CA TYR A 15 -1.35 -24.25 -26.36
C TYR A 15 -2.43 -23.46 -25.58
N HIS A 16 -3.71 -23.75 -25.84
CA HIS A 16 -4.80 -23.12 -25.11
C HIS A 16 -4.80 -23.49 -23.62
N LEU A 17 -4.50 -24.75 -23.29
CA LEU A 17 -4.40 -25.20 -21.90
C LEU A 17 -3.32 -24.43 -21.14
N ARG A 18 -2.12 -24.30 -21.71
CA ARG A 18 -1.03 -23.50 -21.11
C ARG A 18 -1.44 -22.05 -20.87
N ASN A 19 -2.11 -21.42 -21.84
CA ASN A 19 -2.60 -20.05 -21.67
C ASN A 19 -3.68 -19.94 -20.57
N LYS A 20 -4.54 -20.96 -20.42
CA LYS A 20 -5.54 -21.00 -19.34
C LYS A 20 -4.90 -21.24 -17.97
N GLU A 21 -3.89 -22.10 -17.89
CA GLU A 21 -3.12 -22.37 -16.68
C GLU A 21 -2.38 -21.12 -16.19
N GLU A 22 -1.76 -20.36 -17.10
CA GLU A 22 -1.11 -19.08 -16.75
C GLU A 22 -2.12 -18.05 -16.23
N GLY A 23 -3.28 -17.93 -16.88
CA GLY A 23 -4.36 -17.06 -16.43
C GLY A 23 -4.92 -17.47 -15.06
N MET A 24 -5.04 -18.76 -14.80
CA MET A 24 -5.47 -19.31 -13.51
C MET A 24 -4.45 -19.01 -12.40
N ASN A 25 -3.15 -19.19 -12.67
CA ASN A 25 -2.09 -18.88 -11.72
C ASN A 25 -2.08 -17.40 -11.33
N LYS A 26 -2.24 -16.50 -12.31
CA LYS A 26 -2.39 -15.04 -12.05
C LYS A 26 -3.62 -14.72 -11.20
N ALA A 27 -4.74 -15.40 -11.45
CA ALA A 27 -5.95 -15.22 -10.65
C ALA A 27 -5.76 -15.71 -9.20
N LEU A 28 -5.15 -16.87 -9.01
CA LEU A 28 -4.81 -17.41 -7.70
C LEU A 28 -3.87 -16.48 -6.93
N GLU A 29 -2.89 -15.89 -7.61
CA GLU A 29 -1.96 -14.93 -7.01
C GLU A 29 -2.69 -13.67 -6.50
N ARG A 30 -3.64 -13.13 -7.29
CA ARG A 30 -4.47 -11.97 -6.88
C ARG A 30 -5.41 -12.32 -5.73
N ILE A 31 -5.99 -13.52 -5.74
CA ILE A 31 -6.84 -14.00 -4.64
C ILE A 31 -6.00 -14.18 -3.36
N SER A 32 -4.82 -14.78 -3.46
CA SER A 32 -3.96 -15.08 -2.30
C SER A 32 -3.36 -13.83 -1.67
N SER A 33 -3.05 -12.81 -2.47
CA SER A 33 -2.52 -11.54 -1.97
C SER A 33 -3.61 -10.56 -1.54
N GLY A 34 -4.84 -10.73 -2.07
CA GLY A 34 -5.93 -9.76 -1.92
C GLY A 34 -5.68 -8.44 -2.66
N LEU A 35 -4.56 -8.31 -3.36
CA LEU A 35 -4.19 -7.11 -4.12
C LEU A 35 -4.60 -7.28 -5.57
N ARG A 36 -5.18 -6.22 -6.13
CA ARG A 36 -5.57 -6.20 -7.55
C ARG A 36 -4.37 -6.07 -8.48
N LEU A 37 -3.30 -5.48 -7.96
CA LEU A 37 -2.00 -5.26 -8.60
C LEU A 37 -0.93 -5.97 -7.80
N ASN A 38 -0.43 -7.11 -8.31
CA ASN A 38 0.63 -7.87 -7.65
C ASN A 38 2.01 -7.64 -8.25
N HIS A 39 2.05 -7.35 -9.55
CA HIS A 39 3.30 -7.16 -10.29
C HIS A 39 3.39 -5.71 -10.79
N ALA A 40 4.47 -5.02 -10.41
CA ALA A 40 4.78 -3.69 -10.93
C ALA A 40 5.08 -3.68 -12.44
N VAL A 41 5.37 -4.84 -13.02
CA VAL A 41 5.63 -5.02 -14.46
C VAL A 41 4.33 -5.04 -15.28
N ASP A 42 3.23 -5.55 -14.72
CA ASP A 42 1.95 -5.65 -15.43
C ASP A 42 1.23 -4.29 -15.55
N ASP A 43 1.52 -3.34 -14.65
CA ASP A 43 1.00 -1.96 -14.68
C ASP A 43 1.92 -1.02 -13.88
N ALA A 44 3.02 -0.61 -14.49
CA ALA A 44 4.01 0.28 -13.87
C ALA A 44 3.41 1.65 -13.46
N ALA A 45 2.41 2.14 -14.21
CA ALA A 45 1.71 3.38 -13.91
C ALA A 45 0.84 3.22 -12.65
N GLY A 46 0.01 2.18 -12.58
CA GLY A 46 -0.81 1.85 -11.43
C GLY A 46 0.03 1.59 -10.17
N ALA A 47 1.12 0.83 -10.29
CA ALA A 47 2.03 0.59 -9.18
C ALA A 47 2.72 1.88 -8.69
N SER A 48 3.11 2.78 -9.58
CA SER A 48 3.72 4.07 -9.20
C SER A 48 2.75 4.98 -8.44
N ILE A 49 1.47 5.00 -8.83
CA ILE A 49 0.42 5.77 -8.17
C ILE A 49 0.15 5.21 -6.79
N VAL A 50 -0.02 3.88 -6.69
CA VAL A 50 -0.22 3.20 -5.39
C VAL A 50 0.95 3.49 -4.47
N ASN A 51 2.19 3.33 -4.94
CA ASN A 51 3.38 3.62 -4.14
C ASN A 51 3.42 5.09 -3.68
N ARG A 52 3.10 6.04 -4.57
CA ARG A 52 3.04 7.46 -4.21
C ARG A 52 1.96 7.74 -3.15
N MET A 53 0.78 7.13 -3.28
CA MET A 53 -0.28 7.23 -2.28
C MET A 53 0.13 6.60 -0.94
N THR A 54 0.77 5.43 -0.96
CA THR A 54 1.31 4.80 0.25
C THR A 54 2.36 5.68 0.94
N SER A 55 3.27 6.30 0.17
CA SER A 55 4.24 7.25 0.73
C SER A 55 3.57 8.48 1.34
N GLN A 56 2.52 9.02 0.70
CA GLN A 56 1.75 10.13 1.24
C GLN A 56 1.02 9.75 2.54
N ILE A 57 0.40 8.57 2.59
CA ILE A 57 -0.25 8.06 3.81
C ILE A 57 0.75 7.96 4.95
N LYS A 58 1.92 7.35 4.73
CA LYS A 58 2.98 7.27 5.75
C LYS A 58 3.46 8.65 6.20
N GLY A 59 3.57 9.60 5.28
CA GLY A 59 3.90 10.99 5.58
C GLY A 59 2.83 11.67 6.45
N LEU A 60 1.55 11.46 6.14
CA LEU A 60 0.43 11.97 6.94
C LEU A 60 0.37 11.34 8.33
N GLU A 61 0.61 10.03 8.46
CA GLU A 61 0.69 9.37 9.78
C GLU A 61 1.80 9.95 10.65
N ALA A 62 2.97 10.26 10.07
CA ALA A 62 4.04 10.96 10.77
C ALA A 62 3.64 12.39 11.15
N ALA A 63 2.98 13.12 10.25
CA ALA A 63 2.49 14.47 10.53
C ALA A 63 1.45 14.49 11.66
N ILE A 64 0.55 13.49 11.71
CA ILE A 64 -0.43 13.33 12.79
C ILE A 64 0.28 13.10 14.14
N ARG A 65 1.29 12.22 14.17
CA ARG A 65 2.10 12.02 15.39
C ARG A 65 2.79 13.31 15.83
N ASN A 66 3.44 14.00 14.90
CA ASN A 66 4.11 15.28 15.20
C ASN A 66 3.14 16.34 15.72
N ALA A 67 1.91 16.39 15.18
CA ALA A 67 0.88 17.30 15.65
C ALA A 67 0.42 16.94 17.08
N ALA A 68 0.26 15.66 17.39
CA ALA A 68 -0.07 15.20 18.74
C ALA A 68 1.05 15.55 19.74
N ASP A 69 2.32 15.39 19.36
CA ASP A 69 3.46 15.77 20.19
C ASP A 69 3.52 17.29 20.41
N ALA A 70 3.25 18.08 19.36
CA ALA A 70 3.16 19.53 19.48
C ALA A 70 2.04 19.97 20.44
N ILE A 71 0.87 19.33 20.36
CA ILE A 71 -0.26 19.58 21.28
C ILE A 71 0.15 19.25 22.73
N SER A 72 0.80 18.10 22.94
CA SER A 72 1.26 17.70 24.28
C SER A 72 2.28 18.70 24.85
N LEU A 73 3.19 19.19 24.01
CA LEU A 73 4.17 20.21 24.38
C LEU A 73 3.47 21.53 24.75
N THR A 74 2.52 21.99 23.93
CA THR A 74 1.79 23.24 24.22
C THR A 74 0.96 23.14 25.49
N GLN A 75 0.30 22.00 25.74
CA GLN A 75 -0.44 21.76 26.97
C GLN A 75 0.47 21.76 28.21
N THR A 76 1.66 21.16 28.09
CA THR A 76 2.66 21.19 29.17
C THR A 76 3.15 22.61 29.43
N ALA A 77 3.39 23.39 28.36
CA ALA A 77 3.79 24.78 28.48
C ALA A 77 2.67 25.65 29.10
N GLU A 78 1.41 25.45 28.71
CA GLU A 78 0.25 26.15 29.28
C GLU A 78 0.11 25.87 30.78
N GLY A 79 0.21 24.61 31.21
CA GLY A 79 0.18 24.26 32.63
C GLY A 79 1.33 24.89 33.44
N ALA A 80 2.53 24.95 32.86
CA ALA A 80 3.66 25.63 33.50
C ALA A 80 3.45 27.15 33.61
N ILE A 81 2.87 27.79 32.58
CA ILE A 81 2.55 29.23 32.61
C ILE A 81 1.45 29.54 33.63
N GLU A 82 0.43 28.69 33.73
CA GLU A 82 -0.62 28.80 34.73
C GLU A 82 -0.03 28.75 36.15
N GLU A 83 0.90 27.82 36.38
CA GLU A 83 1.60 27.71 37.66
C GLU A 83 2.44 28.96 37.99
N VAL A 84 3.22 29.49 37.03
CA VAL A 84 3.98 30.74 37.20
C VAL A 84 3.06 31.92 37.50
N THR A 85 1.93 32.02 36.80
CA THR A 85 0.95 33.09 36.99
C THR A 85 0.36 33.02 38.41
N ARG A 86 0.00 31.82 38.86
CA ARG A 86 -0.48 31.57 40.23
C ARG A 86 0.56 32.01 41.26
N TYR A 87 1.81 31.60 41.12
CA TYR A 87 2.89 32.01 42.03
C TYR A 87 3.12 33.53 42.06
N SER A 88 3.07 34.20 40.90
CA SER A 88 3.22 35.66 40.84
C SER A 88 2.05 36.41 41.50
N SER A 89 0.82 35.92 41.37
CA SER A 89 -0.36 36.54 42.02
C SER A 89 -0.42 36.32 43.52
N GLN A 90 0.26 35.29 44.04
CA GLN A 90 0.25 34.95 45.47
C GLN A 90 1.27 35.76 46.27
N ASN A 91 2.24 36.39 45.59
CA ASN A 91 3.29 37.24 46.18
C ASN A 91 3.03 38.76 45.99
N ALA A 92 1.87 39.15 45.49
CA ALA A 92 1.40 40.54 45.36
C ALA A 92 0.22 40.79 46.30
#